data_AF-K7Z5S3-F1
#
_entry.id   AF-K7Z5S3-F1
#
_cell.length_a   1.000
_cell.length_b   1.000
_cell.length_c   1.000
_cell.angle_alpha   90.00
_cell.angle_beta   90.00
_cell.angle_gamma   90.00
#
_symmetry.space_group_name_H-M   'P 1'
#
loop_
_entity.id
_entity.type
_entity.pdbx_description
1 polymer ?
#
loop_
_entity_poly.entity_id
_entity_poly.type
_entity_poly.pdbx_seq_one_letter_code
_entity_poly.pdbx_strand_id
1 'polypeptide(L)'
;PQLDARLFHESTQTDQALYDRLVPRKLDGSRKFSAIQLRRLQRLGIETTDPDKLTKEEISQYARLDIDPQNIIWQRVVDVNDRYLRKVTIGQSPTEKGLTRETSFAISVASEIMAVLALATSLKDMKDRLANMVVAFNKAGEAITADDLGMTGALAVLMRDAIEPNLMQTLEGTPEHGA
;
A
#
# COMPACT_ATOMS: atom_id res chain seq x y z
N PRO A 1 -1.73 5.29 7.32
CA PRO A 1 -3.13 4.96 7.67
C PRO A 1 -3.55 3.56 7.23
N GLN A 2 -3.25 3.18 5.98
CA GLN A 2 -3.73 1.92 5.41
C GLN A 2 -3.23 0.67 6.14
N LEU A 3 -1.95 0.62 6.54
CA LEU A 3 -1.38 -0.50 7.29
C LEU A 3 -2.04 -0.69 8.66
N ASP A 4 -2.27 0.39 9.40
CA ASP A 4 -2.85 0.32 10.75
C ASP A 4 -4.33 -0.02 10.70
N ALA A 5 -5.07 0.56 9.74
CA ALA A 5 -6.46 0.17 9.47
C ALA A 5 -6.55 -1.31 9.08
N ARG A 6 -5.58 -1.79 8.29
CA ARG A 6 -5.49 -3.19 7.91
C ARG A 6 -5.27 -4.10 9.11
N LEU A 7 -4.30 -3.80 9.97
CA LEU A 7 -4.06 -4.52 11.23
C LEU A 7 -5.30 -4.54 12.13
N PHE A 8 -5.97 -3.40 12.28
CA PHE A 8 -7.19 -3.29 13.08
C PHE A 8 -8.31 -4.17 12.52
N HIS A 9 -8.55 -4.15 11.21
CA HIS A 9 -9.58 -4.99 10.60
C HIS A 9 -9.23 -6.48 10.66
N GLU A 10 -7.97 -6.85 10.40
CA GLU A 10 -7.53 -8.24 10.50
C GLU A 10 -7.68 -8.78 11.93
N SER A 11 -7.32 -8.01 12.95
CA SER A 11 -7.44 -8.44 14.36
C SER A 11 -8.88 -8.53 14.87
N THR A 12 -9.85 -7.87 14.23
CA THR A 12 -11.23 -7.76 14.73
C THR A 12 -12.26 -8.50 13.89
N GLN A 13 -11.87 -9.10 12.77
CA GLN A 13 -12.80 -9.69 11.81
C GLN A 13 -12.35 -11.09 11.37
N THR A 14 -13.34 -11.91 11.01
CA THR A 14 -13.10 -13.24 10.44
C THR A 14 -12.60 -13.14 9.01
N ASP A 15 -11.89 -14.17 8.55
CA ASP A 15 -11.31 -14.21 7.20
C ASP A 15 -12.38 -14.11 6.11
N GLN A 16 -13.53 -14.76 6.33
CA GLN A 16 -14.68 -14.66 5.43
C GLN A 16 -15.18 -13.21 5.32
N ALA A 17 -15.31 -12.50 6.45
CA ALA A 17 -15.79 -11.12 6.45
C ALA A 17 -14.78 -10.17 5.79
N LEU A 18 -13.47 -10.41 5.96
CA LEU A 18 -12.42 -9.68 5.25
C LEU A 18 -12.51 -9.91 3.74
N TYR A 19 -12.65 -11.18 3.33
CA TYR A 19 -12.79 -11.56 1.93
C TYR A 19 -14.01 -10.92 1.29
N ASP A 20 -15.15 -10.93 1.97
CA ASP A 20 -16.40 -10.37 1.45
C ASP A 20 -16.32 -8.85 1.22
N ARG A 21 -15.49 -8.14 1.99
CA ARG A 21 -15.22 -6.72 1.78
C ARG A 21 -14.21 -6.46 0.67
N LEU A 22 -13.19 -7.31 0.55
CA LEU A 22 -12.19 -7.21 -0.51
C LEU A 22 -12.81 -7.51 -1.88
N VAL A 23 -13.70 -8.50 -1.94
CA VAL A 23 -14.37 -8.94 -3.16
C VAL A 23 -15.89 -8.86 -2.93
N PRO A 24 -16.48 -7.66 -2.97
CA PRO A 24 -17.92 -7.51 -2.72
C PRO A 24 -18.74 -8.16 -3.84
N ARG A 25 -19.90 -8.72 -3.48
CA ARG A 25 -20.92 -9.07 -4.47
C ARG A 25 -21.55 -7.78 -5.01
N LYS A 26 -21.75 -7.73 -6.32
CA LYS A 26 -22.51 -6.67 -6.97
C LYS A 26 -24.00 -6.85 -6.72
N LEU A 27 -24.79 -5.83 -7.07
CA LEU A 27 -26.26 -5.86 -6.97
C LEU A 27 -26.89 -7.00 -7.79
N ASP A 28 -26.24 -7.41 -8.88
CA ASP A 28 -26.64 -8.55 -9.71
C ASP A 28 -26.24 -9.92 -9.12
N GLY A 29 -25.67 -9.94 -7.90
CA GLY A 29 -25.17 -11.14 -7.23
C GLY A 29 -23.80 -11.63 -7.71
N SER A 30 -23.28 -11.06 -8.82
CA SER A 30 -22.01 -11.48 -9.40
C SER A 30 -20.82 -10.99 -8.57
N ARG A 31 -19.77 -11.81 -8.56
CA ARG A 31 -18.49 -11.53 -7.91
C ARG A 31 -17.38 -11.74 -8.92
N LYS A 32 -16.45 -10.78 -9.04
CA LYS A 32 -15.32 -10.86 -9.98
C LYS A 32 -14.08 -10.26 -9.35
N PHE A 33 -12.93 -10.90 -9.58
CA PHE A 33 -11.65 -10.32 -9.24
C PHE A 33 -11.30 -9.18 -10.21
N SER A 34 -10.77 -8.10 -9.66
CA SER A 34 -10.11 -7.04 -10.42
C SER A 34 -8.67 -7.44 -10.79
N ALA A 35 -8.03 -6.69 -11.69
CA ALA A 35 -6.67 -7.00 -12.15
C ALA A 35 -5.63 -7.08 -11.02
N ILE A 36 -5.77 -6.26 -9.97
CA ILE A 36 -4.86 -6.30 -8.80
C ILE A 36 -5.09 -7.54 -7.93
N GLN A 37 -6.34 -7.98 -7.84
CA GLN A 37 -6.71 -9.17 -7.09
C GLN A 37 -6.22 -10.45 -7.78
N LEU A 38 -6.31 -10.49 -9.12
CA LEU A 38 -5.75 -11.58 -9.92
C LEU A 38 -4.23 -11.69 -9.75
N ARG A 39 -3.50 -10.56 -9.73
CA ARG A 39 -2.05 -10.58 -9.44
C ARG A 39 -1.72 -11.12 -8.06
N ARG A 40 -2.56 -10.83 -7.06
CA ARG A 40 -2.38 -11.39 -5.71
C ARG A 40 -2.59 -12.89 -5.70
N LEU A 41 -3.64 -13.41 -6.34
CA LEU A 41 -3.87 -14.85 -6.47
C LEU A 41 -2.68 -15.55 -7.14
N GLN A 42 -2.19 -14.98 -8.23
CA GLN A 42 -1.02 -15.49 -8.94
C GLN A 42 0.22 -15.57 -8.03
N ARG A 43 0.46 -14.54 -7.21
CA ARG A 43 1.59 -14.53 -6.25
C ARG A 43 1.43 -15.55 -5.13
N LEU A 44 0.20 -15.84 -4.73
CA LEU A 44 -0.10 -16.88 -3.73
C LEU A 44 -0.13 -18.29 -4.33
N GLY A 45 0.01 -18.43 -5.65
CA GLY A 45 -0.07 -19.73 -6.32
C GLY A 45 -1.49 -20.30 -6.40
N ILE A 46 -2.52 -19.46 -6.28
CA ILE A 46 -3.93 -19.86 -6.34
C ILE A 46 -4.39 -19.82 -7.81
N GLU A 47 -4.72 -20.98 -8.36
CA GLU A 47 -5.07 -21.13 -9.79
C GLU A 47 -6.49 -20.67 -10.12
N THR A 48 -7.43 -20.80 -9.16
CA THR A 48 -8.83 -20.44 -9.41
C THR A 48 -9.00 -18.92 -9.55
N THR A 49 -9.60 -18.51 -10.67
CA THR A 49 -9.99 -17.11 -10.92
C THR A 49 -11.47 -16.86 -10.61
N ASP A 50 -12.17 -17.85 -10.07
CA ASP A 50 -13.59 -17.76 -9.71
C ASP A 50 -13.72 -17.47 -8.21
N PRO A 51 -14.17 -16.26 -7.81
CA PRO A 51 -14.23 -15.87 -6.41
C PRO A 51 -15.11 -16.77 -5.51
N ASP A 52 -16.05 -17.51 -6.09
CA ASP A 52 -16.97 -18.37 -5.35
C ASP A 52 -16.45 -19.80 -5.19
N LYS A 53 -15.29 -20.13 -5.79
CA LYS A 53 -14.67 -21.47 -5.74
C LYS A 53 -13.44 -21.56 -4.84
N LEU A 54 -13.02 -20.48 -4.20
CA LEU A 54 -11.89 -20.53 -3.28
C LEU A 54 -12.25 -21.39 -2.06
N THR A 55 -11.32 -22.23 -1.64
CA THR A 55 -11.39 -22.98 -0.39
C THR A 55 -11.28 -22.02 0.81
N LYS A 56 -11.57 -22.50 2.02
CA LYS A 56 -11.46 -21.67 3.23
C LYS A 56 -10.01 -21.26 3.50
N GLU A 57 -9.09 -22.16 3.19
CA GLU A 57 -7.65 -21.97 3.32
C GLU A 57 -7.16 -20.91 2.34
N GLU A 58 -7.58 -21.00 1.06
CA GLU A 58 -7.28 -19.98 0.04
C GLU A 58 -7.90 -18.62 0.38
N ILE A 59 -9.13 -18.60 0.91
CA ILE A 59 -9.78 -17.37 1.39
C ILE A 59 -8.95 -16.75 2.52
N SER A 60 -8.50 -17.55 3.49
CA SER A 60 -7.68 -17.08 4.60
C SER A 60 -6.36 -16.48 4.09
N GLN A 61 -5.63 -17.22 3.27
CA GLN A 61 -4.36 -16.79 2.70
C GLN A 61 -4.50 -15.53 1.82
N TYR A 62 -5.56 -15.46 1.03
CA TYR A 62 -5.83 -14.30 0.19
C TYR A 62 -6.25 -13.08 1.02
N ALA A 63 -7.18 -13.25 1.96
CA ALA A 63 -7.86 -12.16 2.64
C ALA A 63 -7.13 -11.65 3.89
N ARG A 64 -6.14 -12.37 4.42
CA ARG A 64 -5.34 -11.98 5.59
C ARG A 64 -3.88 -11.89 5.19
N LEU A 65 -3.27 -10.73 5.45
CA LEU A 65 -1.84 -10.51 5.22
C LEU A 65 -1.00 -10.94 6.42
N ASP A 66 -1.61 -10.96 7.61
CA ASP A 66 -0.97 -11.33 8.87
C ASP A 66 0.32 -10.52 9.12
N ILE A 67 0.23 -9.20 8.86
CA ILE A 67 1.31 -8.24 9.09
C ILE A 67 1.80 -8.38 10.53
N ASP A 68 3.11 -8.52 10.71
CA ASP A 68 3.72 -8.39 12.03
C ASP A 68 3.89 -6.89 12.35
N PRO A 69 3.22 -6.37 13.40
CA PRO A 69 3.32 -4.95 13.77
C PRO A 69 4.75 -4.48 14.09
N GLN A 70 5.64 -5.39 14.49
CA GLN A 70 7.05 -5.09 14.79
C GLN A 70 7.92 -5.03 13.54
N ASN A 71 7.47 -5.63 12.43
CA ASN A 71 8.18 -5.67 11.16
C ASN A 71 7.51 -4.80 10.08
N ILE A 72 6.89 -3.69 10.50
CA ILE A 72 6.44 -2.63 9.59
C ILE A 72 7.60 -1.68 9.34
N ILE A 73 8.17 -1.77 8.14
CA ILE A 73 9.30 -0.92 7.73
C ILE A 73 8.84 0.44 7.16
N TRP A 74 7.59 0.52 6.71
CA TRP A 74 7.06 1.73 6.09
C TRP A 74 6.85 2.88 7.09
N GLN A 75 7.53 3.99 6.84
CA GLN A 75 7.41 5.22 7.63
C GLN A 75 6.35 6.14 7.04
N ARG A 76 5.78 7.00 7.88
CA ARG A 76 4.93 8.09 7.40
C ARG A 76 5.82 9.22 6.88
N VAL A 77 5.25 10.14 6.09
CA VAL A 77 5.98 11.30 5.60
C VAL A 77 5.22 12.60 5.84
N VAL A 78 5.97 13.66 6.08
CA VAL A 78 5.48 15.05 6.13
C VAL A 78 6.58 15.97 5.64
N ASP A 79 6.22 17.01 4.90
CA ASP A 79 7.20 17.98 4.38
C ASP A 79 7.42 19.14 5.35
N VAL A 80 7.90 18.81 6.56
CA VAL A 80 8.20 19.77 7.63
C VAL A 80 9.43 19.31 8.39
N ASN A 81 10.26 20.28 8.79
CA ASN A 81 11.39 20.05 9.70
C ASN A 81 10.89 19.90 11.16
N ASP A 82 10.36 18.72 11.50
CA ASP A 82 9.91 18.42 12.86
C ASP A 82 10.63 17.20 13.45
N ARG A 83 11.54 17.47 14.40
CA ARG A 83 12.33 16.42 15.07
C ARG A 83 11.50 15.54 16.00
N TYR A 84 10.35 16.02 16.50
CA TYR A 84 9.54 15.27 17.47
C TYR A 84 8.80 14.10 16.82
N LEU A 85 8.66 14.09 15.49
CA LEU A 85 8.03 13.01 14.76
C LEU A 85 8.97 11.82 14.46
N ARG A 86 10.25 11.90 14.86
CA ARG A 86 11.22 10.81 14.66
C ARG A 86 10.89 9.54 15.45
N LYS A 87 10.14 9.67 16.54
CA LYS A 87 9.62 8.54 17.31
C LYS A 87 8.31 8.94 17.99
N VAL A 88 7.22 8.29 17.60
CA VAL A 88 5.88 8.55 18.12
C VAL A 88 5.15 7.24 18.41
N THR A 89 4.24 7.26 19.37
CA THR A 89 3.30 6.17 19.62
C THR A 89 1.95 6.53 19.01
N ILE A 90 1.43 5.67 18.13
CA ILE A 90 0.11 5.83 17.52
C ILE A 90 -0.90 4.86 18.15
N GLY A 91 -2.17 5.03 17.79
CA GLY A 91 -3.22 4.10 18.23
C GLY A 91 -3.71 4.33 19.67
N GLN A 92 -3.42 5.49 20.26
CA GLN A 92 -3.71 5.77 21.67
C GLN A 92 -5.19 6.07 21.96
N SER A 93 -6.00 6.31 20.93
CA SER A 93 -7.44 6.51 21.11
C SER A 93 -8.10 5.21 21.59
N PRO A 94 -9.07 5.27 22.52
CA PRO A 94 -9.86 4.11 22.93
C PRO A 94 -10.53 3.36 21.76
N THR A 95 -10.82 4.07 20.66
CA THR A 95 -11.41 3.49 19.44
C THR A 95 -10.51 2.47 18.76
N GLU A 96 -9.21 2.54 18.99
CA GLU A 96 -8.21 1.64 18.40
C GLU A 96 -8.06 0.33 19.18
N LYS A 97 -8.91 0.11 20.20
CA LYS A 97 -9.00 -1.15 20.97
C LYS A 97 -7.66 -1.60 21.57
N GLY A 98 -6.83 -0.65 21.98
CA GLY A 98 -5.52 -0.91 22.58
C GLY A 98 -4.43 -1.32 21.58
N LEU A 99 -4.70 -1.28 20.28
CA LEU A 99 -3.71 -1.54 19.23
C LEU A 99 -2.80 -0.32 19.03
N THR A 100 -1.84 -0.19 19.94
CA THR A 100 -0.80 0.85 19.88
C THR A 100 0.48 0.30 19.29
N ARG A 101 1.27 1.17 18.65
CA ARG A 101 2.64 0.84 18.23
C ARG A 101 3.51 2.09 18.12
N GLU A 102 4.81 1.90 18.20
CA GLU A 102 5.79 2.93 17.90
C GLU A 102 6.00 3.03 16.37
N THR A 103 6.23 4.24 15.88
CA THR A 103 6.53 4.53 14.47
C THR A 103 7.26 5.88 14.35
N SER A 104 7.56 6.29 13.12
CA SER A 104 8.27 7.53 12.81
C SER A 104 7.72 8.19 11.55
N PHE A 105 8.01 9.47 11.41
CA PHE A 105 7.86 10.20 10.15
C PHE A 105 9.24 10.54 9.58
N ALA A 106 9.34 10.48 8.25
CA ALA A 106 10.45 11.00 7.48
C ALA A 106 10.03 12.28 6.73
N ILE A 107 11.01 13.06 6.27
CA ILE A 107 10.74 14.15 5.33
C ILE A 107 10.29 13.57 3.98
N SER A 108 9.36 14.23 3.28
CA SER A 108 8.76 13.70 2.04
C SER A 108 9.79 13.29 0.97
N VAL A 109 10.88 14.04 0.84
CA VAL A 109 11.96 13.74 -0.13
C VAL A 109 12.72 12.44 0.18
N ALA A 110 12.65 11.93 1.41
CA ALA A 110 13.25 10.66 1.81
C ALA A 110 12.34 9.45 1.53
N SER A 111 11.14 9.68 0.98
CA SER A 111 10.17 8.64 0.65
C SER A 111 10.68 7.75 -0.49
N GLU A 112 10.46 6.44 -0.38
CA GLU A 112 10.65 5.50 -1.50
C GLU A 112 9.78 5.88 -2.70
N ILE A 113 8.59 6.46 -2.48
CA ILE A 113 7.74 6.98 -3.57
C ILE A 113 8.48 8.05 -4.38
N MET A 114 9.27 8.91 -3.72
CA MET A 114 10.02 9.97 -4.40
C MET A 114 11.22 9.41 -5.16
N ALA A 115 11.89 8.39 -4.61
CA ALA A 115 12.91 7.65 -5.34
C ALA A 115 12.33 6.94 -6.58
N VAL A 116 11.14 6.35 -6.46
CA VAL A 116 10.43 5.75 -7.60
C VAL A 116 10.08 6.80 -8.65
N LEU A 117 9.60 7.98 -8.24
CA LEU A 117 9.29 9.08 -9.17
C LEU A 117 10.53 9.53 -9.95
N ALA A 118 11.65 9.74 -9.26
CA ALA A 118 12.89 10.21 -9.86
C ALA A 118 13.57 9.19 -10.80
N LEU A 119 13.33 7.89 -10.58
CA LEU A 119 13.96 6.80 -11.33
C LEU A 119 13.04 6.17 -12.39
N ALA A 120 11.75 6.51 -12.40
CA ALA A 120 10.81 5.96 -13.35
C ALA A 120 11.06 6.50 -14.76
N THR A 121 11.02 5.60 -15.74
CA THR A 121 11.20 5.94 -17.16
C THR A 121 9.88 6.10 -17.91
N SER A 122 8.76 5.72 -17.30
CA SER A 122 7.41 5.82 -17.85
C SER A 122 6.36 5.64 -16.75
N LEU A 123 5.10 5.99 -17.02
CA LEU A 123 3.98 5.69 -16.13
C LEU A 123 3.84 4.19 -15.82
N LYS A 124 4.13 3.33 -16.79
CA LYS A 124 4.10 1.87 -16.60
C LYS A 124 5.21 1.43 -15.64
N ASP A 125 6.44 1.88 -15.88
CA ASP A 125 7.60 1.59 -15.02
C ASP A 125 7.38 2.11 -13.59
N MET A 126 6.89 3.34 -13.44
CA MET A 126 6.52 3.92 -12.14
C MET A 126 5.49 3.03 -11.42
N LYS A 127 4.42 2.63 -12.11
CA LYS A 127 3.37 1.78 -11.54
C LYS A 127 3.91 0.42 -11.11
N ASP A 128 4.77 -0.20 -11.93
CA ASP A 128 5.38 -1.50 -11.62
C ASP A 128 6.32 -1.39 -10.40
N ARG A 129 7.08 -0.29 -10.27
CA ARG A 129 7.91 -0.01 -9.09
C ARG A 129 7.08 0.23 -7.83
N LEU A 130 6.05 1.08 -7.92
CA LEU A 130 5.13 1.36 -6.82
C LEU A 130 4.44 0.08 -6.32
N ALA A 131 4.08 -0.84 -7.23
CA ALA A 131 3.48 -2.12 -6.88
C ALA A 131 4.41 -3.00 -6.02
N ASN A 132 5.70 -2.99 -6.33
CA ASN A 132 6.71 -3.86 -5.72
C ASN A 132 7.33 -3.31 -4.43
N MET A 133 7.00 -2.08 -4.02
CA MET A 133 7.51 -1.51 -2.75
C MET A 133 7.10 -2.40 -1.59
N VAL A 134 8.08 -2.84 -0.79
CA VAL A 134 7.84 -3.65 0.41
C VAL A 134 7.46 -2.70 1.55
N VAL A 135 6.32 -2.96 2.18
CA VAL A 135 5.76 -2.07 3.22
C VAL A 135 5.84 -2.69 4.62
N ALA A 136 5.87 -4.01 4.71
CA ALA A 136 5.96 -4.77 5.96
C ALA A 136 6.37 -6.23 5.67
N PHE A 137 6.60 -6.99 6.74
CA PHE A 137 6.66 -8.45 6.69
C PHE A 137 5.49 -9.07 7.47
N ASN A 138 5.05 -10.24 7.04
CA ASN A 138 4.09 -11.03 7.82
C ASN A 138 4.79 -11.77 8.96
N LYS A 139 4.02 -12.42 9.83
CA LYS A 139 4.58 -13.22 10.95
C LYS A 139 5.39 -14.44 10.50
N ALA A 140 5.26 -14.87 9.25
CA ALA A 140 6.10 -15.92 8.65
C ALA A 140 7.41 -15.37 8.05
N GLY A 141 7.63 -14.05 8.09
CA GLY A 141 8.82 -13.38 7.54
C GLY A 141 8.74 -13.10 6.04
N GLU A 142 7.59 -13.29 5.41
CA GLU A 142 7.38 -13.02 3.98
C GLU A 142 7.11 -11.54 3.75
N ALA A 143 7.67 -11.00 2.66
CA ALA A 143 7.50 -9.59 2.30
C ALA A 143 6.06 -9.30 1.85
N ILE A 144 5.50 -8.20 2.35
CA ILE A 144 4.21 -7.66 1.96
C ILE A 144 4.46 -6.39 1.14
N THR A 145 3.89 -6.34 -0.06
CA THR A 145 4.07 -5.22 -0.99
C THR A 145 2.89 -4.24 -0.96
N ALA A 146 3.06 -3.07 -1.57
CA ALA A 146 1.95 -2.13 -1.79
C ALA A 146 0.83 -2.72 -2.66
N ASP A 147 1.14 -3.63 -3.60
CA ASP A 147 0.15 -4.31 -4.43
C ASP A 147 -0.70 -5.30 -3.60
N ASP A 148 -0.14 -5.91 -2.56
CA ASP A 148 -0.90 -6.76 -1.61
C ASP A 148 -1.96 -5.99 -0.82
N LEU A 149 -1.70 -4.71 -0.55
CA LEU A 149 -2.67 -3.81 0.07
C LEU A 149 -3.71 -3.25 -0.92
N GLY A 150 -3.60 -3.59 -2.21
CA GLY A 150 -4.50 -3.05 -3.24
C GLY A 150 -4.20 -1.60 -3.64
N MET A 151 -3.03 -1.05 -3.28
CA MET A 151 -2.79 0.40 -3.34
C MET A 151 -2.19 0.91 -4.66
N THR A 152 -1.66 0.02 -5.50
CA THR A 152 -0.94 0.37 -6.74
C THR A 152 -1.72 1.34 -7.63
N GLY A 153 -3.01 1.10 -7.83
CA GLY A 153 -3.85 1.97 -8.68
C GLY A 153 -4.01 3.36 -8.11
N ALA A 154 -4.26 3.46 -6.79
CA ALA A 154 -4.41 4.75 -6.11
C ALA A 154 -3.10 5.53 -6.11
N LEU A 155 -1.97 4.88 -5.82
CA LEU A 155 -0.64 5.49 -5.89
C LEU A 155 -0.33 5.99 -7.30
N ALA A 156 -0.56 5.17 -8.33
CA ALA A 156 -0.32 5.57 -9.71
C ALA A 156 -1.17 6.76 -10.15
N VAL A 157 -2.43 6.85 -9.69
CA VAL A 157 -3.30 8.01 -9.98
C VAL A 157 -2.81 9.28 -9.30
N LEU A 158 -2.38 9.19 -8.03
CA LEU A 158 -1.83 10.34 -7.30
C LEU A 158 -0.51 10.85 -7.92
N MET A 159 0.30 9.95 -8.48
CA MET A 159 1.58 10.30 -9.09
C MET A 159 1.49 10.61 -10.59
N ARG A 160 0.31 10.48 -11.20
CA ARG A 160 0.14 10.57 -12.66
C ARG A 160 0.66 11.89 -13.22
N ASP A 161 0.33 12.99 -12.57
CA ASP A 161 0.70 14.33 -13.05
C ASP A 161 2.08 14.75 -12.48
N ALA A 162 2.47 14.18 -11.33
CA ALA A 162 3.76 14.44 -10.69
C ALA A 162 4.96 13.89 -11.48
N ILE A 163 4.74 12.92 -12.39
CA ILE A 163 5.80 12.38 -13.26
C ILE A 163 6.16 13.34 -14.41
N GLU A 164 5.31 14.33 -14.69
CA GLU A 164 5.55 15.29 -15.75
C GLU A 164 6.59 16.33 -15.30
N PRO A 165 7.64 16.60 -16.10
CA PRO A 165 8.70 17.52 -15.71
C PRO A 165 8.17 18.96 -15.65
N ASN A 166 8.62 19.70 -14.64
CA ASN A 166 8.33 21.13 -14.52
C ASN A 166 9.28 21.93 -15.43
N LEU A 167 8.74 22.70 -16.37
CA LEU A 167 9.55 23.63 -17.17
C LEU A 167 9.59 25.01 -16.49
N MET A 168 10.80 25.51 -16.29
CA MET A 168 11.10 26.82 -15.73
C MET A 168 12.06 27.59 -16.66
N GLN A 169 12.37 28.83 -16.30
CA GLN A 169 13.35 29.64 -17.03
C GLN A 169 14.22 30.44 -16.06
N THR A 170 15.47 30.67 -16.45
CA THR A 170 16.37 31.57 -15.75
C THR A 170 15.95 33.03 -15.96
N LEU A 171 16.54 33.95 -15.19
CA LEU A 171 16.35 35.40 -15.40
C LEU A 171 16.78 35.87 -16.79
N GLU A 172 17.69 35.14 -17.44
CA GLU A 172 18.19 35.42 -18.80
C GLU A 172 17.32 34.78 -19.89
N GLY A 173 16.18 34.17 -19.53
CA GLY A 173 15.25 33.52 -20.46
C GLY A 173 15.73 32.17 -20.99
N THR A 174 16.75 31.56 -20.36
CA THR A 174 17.22 30.23 -20.74
C THR A 174 16.32 29.16 -20.11
N PRO A 175 15.84 28.15 -20.86
CA PRO A 175 15.02 27.08 -20.30
C PRO A 175 15.76 26.26 -19.24
N GLU A 176 15.06 25.93 -18.16
CA GLU A 176 15.53 25.07 -17.06
C GLU A 176 14.44 24.06 -16.71
N HIS A 177 14.80 22.86 -16.24
CA HIS A 177 13.83 21.87 -15.78
C HIS A 177 13.90 21.76 -14.26
N GLY A 178 12.75 21.86 -13.59
CA GLY A 178 12.62 21.60 -12.16
C GLY A 178 12.67 20.12 -11.83
N ALA A 179 13.37 19.78 -10.75
CA ALA A 179 13.30 18.46 -10.12
C ALA A 179 11.95 18.22 -9.44
#